data_AF-A0AAU1QDA3-F1
#
_entry.id   AF-A0AAU1QDA3-F1
#
_cell.length_a   1.000
_cell.length_b   1.000
_cell.length_c   1.000
_cell.angle_alpha   90.00
_cell.angle_beta   90.00
_cell.angle_gamma   90.00
#
_symmetry.space_group_name_H-M   'P 1'
#
loop_
_entity.id
_entity.type
_entity.pdbx_description
1 polymer ?
#
loop_
_entity_poly.entity_id
_entity_poly.type
_entity_poly.pdbx_seq_one_letter_code
_entity_poly.pdbx_strand_id
1 'polypeptide(L)'
;MAIFVHATLPGVTTDQYDALNAELQKTPEIFAGCLSHACVPGDSGLEIYDLWESEEAMNKFTAAMMPVAERSGMPAGPGGGPTISQVHNYWVPGA
;
A
#
# COMPACT_ATOMS: atom_id res chain seq x y z
N MET A 1 -2.80 -4.40 16.92
CA MET A 1 -1.91 -3.27 17.24
C MET A 1 -1.59 -2.60 15.92
N ALA A 2 -1.59 -1.27 15.87
CA ALA A 2 -1.34 -0.57 14.62
C ALA A 2 0.08 -0.85 14.10
N ILE A 3 0.21 -0.88 12.78
CA ILE A 3 1.48 -1.10 12.09
C ILE A 3 1.74 0.01 11.07
N PHE A 4 3.02 0.34 10.90
CA PHE A 4 3.50 1.23 9.86
C PHE A 4 4.21 0.38 8.82
N VAL A 5 3.80 0.51 7.57
CA VAL A 5 4.25 -0.29 6.45
C VAL A 5 4.99 0.60 5.48
N HIS A 6 6.20 0.21 5.10
CA HIS A 6 6.97 0.84 4.04
C HIS A 6 7.23 -0.18 2.94
N ALA A 7 6.68 0.05 1.76
CA ALA A 7 6.90 -0.77 0.57
C ALA A 7 7.64 0.03 -0.50
N THR A 8 8.60 -0.60 -1.16
CA THR A 8 9.30 -0.02 -2.30
C THR A 8 8.83 -0.70 -3.59
N LEU A 9 8.55 0.10 -4.61
CA LEU A 9 8.06 -0.32 -5.92
C LEU A 9 9.01 0.21 -7.00
N PRO A 10 10.20 -0.41 -7.17
CA PRO A 10 11.17 0.00 -8.17
C PRO A 10 10.60 -0.13 -9.59
N GLY A 11 10.88 0.86 -10.43
CA GLY A 11 10.45 0.90 -11.82
C GLY A 11 8.95 1.16 -12.03
N VAL A 12 8.17 1.31 -10.95
CA VAL A 12 6.77 1.72 -11.05
C VAL A 12 6.70 3.23 -11.22
N THR A 13 5.86 3.67 -12.17
CA THR A 13 5.58 5.08 -12.45
C THR A 13 4.32 5.56 -11.73
N THR A 14 4.17 6.87 -11.55
CA THR A 14 2.96 7.47 -10.98
C THR A 14 1.71 7.13 -11.79
N ASP A 15 1.80 7.12 -13.13
CA ASP A 15 0.65 6.80 -14.00
C ASP A 15 0.20 5.34 -13.83
N GLN A 16 1.14 4.40 -13.70
CA GLN A 16 0.82 3.00 -13.41
C GLN A 16 0.19 2.85 -12.02
N TYR A 17 0.70 3.59 -11.03
CA TYR A 17 0.12 3.61 -9.69
C TYR A 17 -1.30 4.18 -9.70
N ASP A 18 -1.54 5.31 -10.36
CA ASP A 18 -2.85 5.95 -10.42
C ASP A 18 -3.87 5.03 -11.10
N ALA A 19 -3.48 4.34 -12.17
CA ALA A 19 -4.33 3.36 -12.83
C ALA A 19 -4.71 2.20 -11.90
N LEU A 20 -3.74 1.63 -11.17
CA LEU A 20 -4.00 0.56 -10.21
C LEU A 20 -4.88 1.06 -9.05
N ASN A 21 -4.55 2.21 -8.47
CA ASN A 21 -5.27 2.79 -7.35
C ASN A 21 -6.72 3.11 -7.73
N ALA A 22 -6.97 3.63 -8.92
CA ALA A 22 -8.32 3.87 -9.43
C ALA A 22 -9.14 2.57 -9.57
N GLU A 23 -8.52 1.45 -9.97
CA GLU A 23 -9.19 0.14 -9.99
C GLU A 23 -9.50 -0.36 -8.58
N LEU A 24 -8.56 -0.21 -7.64
CA LEU A 24 -8.74 -0.62 -6.24
C LEU A 24 -9.86 0.18 -5.55
N GLN A 25 -9.96 1.48 -5.83
CA GLN A 25 -10.99 2.36 -5.27
C GLN A 25 -12.43 2.03 -5.72
N LYS A 26 -12.61 1.18 -6.74
CA LYS A 26 -13.94 0.64 -7.10
C LYS A 26 -14.49 -0.34 -6.06
N THR A 27 -13.63 -0.85 -5.19
CA THR A 27 -13.95 -1.83 -4.14
C THR A 27 -13.42 -1.30 -2.79
N PRO A 28 -13.96 -0.17 -2.29
CA PRO A 28 -13.38 0.56 -1.16
C PRO A 28 -13.28 -0.26 0.14
N GLU A 29 -14.08 -1.31 0.29
CA GLU A 29 -14.05 -2.21 1.45
C GLU A 29 -12.72 -2.95 1.62
N ILE A 30 -11.90 -3.09 0.57
CA ILE A 30 -10.58 -3.73 0.68
C ILE A 30 -9.61 -2.89 1.52
N PHE A 31 -9.87 -1.58 1.66
CA PHE A 31 -9.08 -0.67 2.49
C PHE A 31 -9.54 -0.63 3.95
N ALA A 32 -10.47 -1.51 4.36
CA ALA A 32 -10.92 -1.57 5.75
C ALA A 32 -9.74 -1.77 6.71
N GLY A 33 -9.59 -0.85 7.67
CA GLY A 33 -8.48 -0.83 8.62
C GLY A 33 -7.22 -0.10 8.12
N CYS A 34 -7.23 0.47 6.91
CA CYS A 34 -6.21 1.42 6.45
C CYS A 34 -6.53 2.81 7.04
N LEU A 35 -5.63 3.34 7.86
CA LEU A 35 -5.79 4.61 8.57
C LEU A 35 -5.18 5.79 7.81
N SER A 36 -4.15 5.52 7.01
CA SER A 36 -3.51 6.50 6.13
C SER A 36 -2.74 5.75 5.05
N HIS A 37 -2.72 6.32 3.85
CA HIS A 37 -1.98 5.82 2.70
C HIS A 37 -1.28 6.99 2.02
N ALA A 38 0.01 6.84 1.74
CA ALA A 38 0.79 7.81 0.98
C ALA A 38 1.65 7.12 -0.06
N CYS A 39 1.61 7.64 -1.28
CA CYS A 39 2.50 7.25 -2.37
C CYS A 39 3.46 8.40 -2.67
N VAL A 40 4.75 8.13 -2.59
CA VAL A 40 5.82 9.11 -2.72
C VAL A 40 6.75 8.69 -3.86
N PRO A 41 7.04 9.56 -4.85
CA PRO A 41 8.09 9.30 -5.83
C PRO A 41 9.46 9.24 -5.15
N GLY A 42 10.21 8.18 -5.41
CA GLY A 42 11.59 7.99 -4.95
C GLY A 42 12.57 7.83 -6.12
N ASP A 43 13.86 7.66 -5.80
CA ASP A 43 14.93 7.65 -6.81
C ASP A 43 14.85 6.47 -7.79
N SER A 44 14.26 5.34 -7.36
CA SER A 44 14.21 4.10 -8.14
C SER A 44 12.80 3.68 -8.55
N GLY A 45 11.77 4.45 -8.21
CA GLY A 45 10.36 4.10 -8.42
C GLY A 45 9.46 4.80 -7.40
N LEU A 46 8.48 4.08 -6.86
CA LEU A 46 7.59 4.62 -5.83
C LEU A 46 7.89 4.03 -4.46
N GLU A 47 7.58 4.80 -3.44
CA GLU A 47 7.57 4.38 -2.05
C GLU A 47 6.16 4.54 -1.49
N ILE A 48 5.64 3.46 -0.89
CA ILE A 48 4.33 3.43 -0.27
C ILE A 48 4.50 3.41 1.24
N TYR A 49 3.78 4.30 1.91
CA TYR A 49 3.73 4.38 3.36
C TYR A 49 2.29 4.26 3.83
N ASP A 50 2.02 3.18 4.55
CA ASP A 50 0.68 2.93 5.10
C ASP A 50 0.70 2.83 6.61
N LEU A 51 -0.38 3.30 7.20
CA LEU A 51 -0.73 3.03 8.57
C LEU A 51 -1.95 2.11 8.59
N TRP A 52 -1.84 0.96 9.24
CA TRP A 52 -2.93 0.00 9.37
C TRP A 52 -3.28 -0.24 10.84
N GLU A 53 -4.55 -0.51 11.13
CA GLU A 53 -5.03 -0.89 12.47
C GLU A 53 -4.39 -2.21 12.96
N SER A 54 -4.04 -3.09 12.02
CA SER A 54 -3.42 -4.38 12.29
C SER A 54 -2.74 -4.97 11.05
N GLU A 55 -1.83 -5.92 11.27
CA GLU A 55 -1.27 -6.76 10.20
C GLU A 55 -2.33 -7.60 9.49
N GLU A 56 -3.38 -8.03 10.19
CA GLU A 56 -4.50 -8.76 9.57
C GLU A 56 -5.24 -7.91 8.53
N ALA A 57 -5.49 -6.62 8.82
CA ALA A 57 -6.12 -5.70 7.87
C ALA A 57 -5.25 -5.50 6.62
N MET A 58 -3.95 -5.28 6.80
CA MET A 58 -2.98 -5.16 5.71
C MET A 58 -2.90 -6.44 4.86
N ASN A 59 -2.89 -7.62 5.50
CA ASN A 59 -2.85 -8.90 4.79
C ASN A 59 -4.12 -9.14 3.96
N LYS A 60 -5.29 -8.77 4.47
CA LYS A 60 -6.55 -8.83 3.71
C LYS A 60 -6.52 -7.93 2.48
N PHE A 61 -6.06 -6.68 2.65
CA PHE A 61 -5.84 -5.76 1.53
C PHE A 61 -4.87 -6.34 0.49
N THR A 62 -3.71 -6.81 0.94
CA THR A 62 -2.67 -7.38 0.05
C THR A 62 -3.22 -8.56 -0.76
N ALA A 63 -3.95 -9.48 -0.12
CA ALA A 63 -4.57 -10.61 -0.80
C ALA A 63 -5.60 -10.20 -1.86
N ALA A 64 -6.36 -9.13 -1.62
CA ALA A 64 -7.35 -8.60 -2.56
C ALA A 64 -6.71 -7.76 -3.69
N MET A 65 -5.63 -7.03 -3.38
CA MET A 65 -4.92 -6.15 -4.32
C MET A 65 -4.06 -6.93 -5.31
N MET A 66 -3.40 -8.01 -4.88
CA MET A 66 -2.48 -8.80 -5.71
C MET A 66 -3.07 -9.23 -7.06
N PRO A 67 -4.28 -9.82 -7.13
CA PRO A 67 -4.89 -10.16 -8.43
C PRO A 67 -5.16 -8.95 -9.33
N VAL A 68 -5.42 -7.77 -8.77
CA VAL A 68 -5.64 -6.53 -9.54
C VAL A 68 -4.32 -6.02 -10.10
N ALA A 69 -3.26 -6.05 -9.30
CA ALA A 69 -1.90 -5.68 -9.72
C ALA A 69 -1.38 -6.59 -10.84
N GLU A 70 -1.59 -7.91 -10.72
CA GLU A 70 -1.24 -8.89 -11.75
C GLU A 70 -1.95 -8.61 -13.08
N ARG A 71 -3.26 -8.36 -13.05
CA ARG A 71 -4.03 -8.03 -14.27
C ARG A 71 -3.63 -6.69 -14.89
N SER A 72 -3.14 -5.76 -14.10
CA SER A 72 -2.70 -4.43 -14.53
C SER A 72 -1.26 -4.43 -15.06
N GLY A 73 -0.57 -5.58 -15.01
CA GLY A 73 0.81 -5.72 -15.47
C GLY A 73 1.82 -5.02 -14.57
N MET A 74 1.50 -4.84 -13.27
CA MET A 74 2.47 -4.27 -12.35
C MET A 74 3.71 -5.16 -12.22
N PRO A 75 4.92 -4.57 -12.18
CA PRO A 75 6.13 -5.33 -11.92
C PRO A 75 6.00 -6.11 -10.61
N ALA A 76 6.44 -7.37 -10.61
CA ALA A 76 6.64 -8.09 -9.36
C ALA A 76 7.64 -7.30 -8.52
N GLY A 77 7.23 -6.87 -7.32
CA GLY A 77 8.07 -6.09 -6.43
C GLY A 77 9.39 -6.82 -6.12
N PRO A 78 10.44 -6.09 -5.71
CA PRO A 78 11.70 -6.71 -5.30
C PRO A 78 11.37 -7.70 -4.18
N GLY A 79 11.87 -8.93 -4.28
CA GLY A 79 11.45 -10.08 -3.46
C GLY A 79 11.69 -9.99 -1.94
N GLY A 80 11.89 -8.78 -1.38
CA GLY A 80 12.04 -8.50 0.04
C GLY A 80 10.73 -8.18 0.79
N GLY A 81 9.61 -7.95 0.09
CA GLY A 81 8.35 -7.57 0.73
C GLY A 81 8.40 -6.20 1.44
N PRO A 82 7.29 -5.75 2.06
CA PRO A 82 7.29 -4.49 2.80
C PRO A 82 8.00 -4.61 4.14
N THR A 83 8.59 -3.51 4.61
CA THR A 83 9.06 -3.39 5.99
C THR A 83 7.86 -3.06 6.88
N ILE A 84 7.66 -3.83 7.95
CA ILE A 84 6.56 -3.67 8.89
C ILE A 84 7.11 -3.31 10.27
N SER A 85 6.61 -2.21 10.85
CA SER A 85 6.99 -1.74 12.19
C SER A 85 5.76 -1.63 13.09
N GLN A 86 5.91 -2.01 14.36
CA GLN A 86 4.86 -1.77 15.37
C GLN A 86 4.76 -0.28 15.68
N VAL A 87 3.55 0.25 15.69
CA VAL A 87 3.31 1.67 15.97
C VAL A 87 3.04 1.86 17.45
N HIS A 88 3.85 2.69 18.09
CA HIS A 88 3.63 3.09 19.48
C HIS A 88 2.50 4.13 19.61
N ASN A 89 2.47 5.12 18.71
CA ASN A 89 1.46 6.17 18.66
C ASN A 89 1.35 6.71 17.22
N TYR A 90 0.14 7.09 16.80
CA TYR A 90 -0.09 7.79 15.53
C TYR A 90 -1.16 8.86 15.71
N TRP A 91 -1.12 9.88 14.86
CA TRP A 91 -2.14 10.92 14.80
C TRP A 91 -2.22 11.46 13.37
N VAL A 92 -3.44 11.51 12.84
CA VAL A 92 -3.74 12.11 11.53
C VAL A 92 -4.62 13.33 11.78
N PRO A 93 -4.12 14.56 11.61
CA PRO A 93 -4.89 15.76 11.87
C PRO A 93 -6.08 15.89 10.91
N GLY A 94 -7.31 15.93 11.43
CA GLY A 94 -8.53 16.20 10.66
C GLY A 94 -9.07 15.05 9.80
N ALA A 95 -8.58 13.83 10.02
CA ALA A 95 -9.14 12.61 9.43
C ALA A 95 -10.51 12.24 10.03
#